data_AF-A0A7C7US76-F1
#
_entry.id   AF-A0A7C7US76-F1
#
_cell.length_a   1.000
_cell.length_b   1.000
_cell.length_c   1.000
_cell.angle_alpha   90.00
_cell.angle_beta   90.00
_cell.angle_gamma   90.00
#
_symmetry.space_group_name_H-M   'P 1'
#
loop_
_entity.id
_entity.type
_entity.pdbx_description
1 polymer ?
#
loop_
_entity_poly.entity_id
_entity_poly.type
_entity_poly.pdbx_seq_one_letter_code
_entity_poly.pdbx_strand_id
1 'polypeptide(L)'
;MISTTVDTGNHYVQPTIKSNPGKVYQPRENPLDEGAEVPRVFEKPPECNIGTAGHVDHGKCLALEEFIITNRGVLTGKDLRKLVQEVECRTSFNGGLLYDLRDLTVITFSEDMRLKPSNAAIYLQPYKGVMIKVRTKKGRTVTVTPNHPLMVFRGNEAKWVSAHSLKVGDRLAIIRKLRAPEVPFKPFNDLALRELKKNYICLTRRDYLELKLKTGCFRKFSSCDLEDFKKLLILHNLS
;
A
#
# COMPACT_ATOMS: atom_id res chain seq x y z
N MET A 1 6.31 -6.75 11.94
CA MET A 1 5.74 -7.00 10.60
C MET A 1 4.41 -7.68 10.82
N ILE A 2 3.32 -7.12 10.28
CA ILE A 2 1.94 -7.56 10.56
C ILE A 2 1.47 -8.60 9.54
N SER A 3 0.89 -9.68 10.04
CA SER A 3 0.07 -10.64 9.30
C SER A 3 -1.24 -10.82 10.05
N THR A 4 -2.37 -10.75 9.34
CA THR A 4 -3.71 -10.95 9.89
C THR A 4 -4.23 -12.32 9.45
N THR A 5 -4.54 -13.19 10.40
CA THR A 5 -5.27 -14.44 10.14
C THR A 5 -6.77 -14.25 10.22
N VAL A 6 -7.48 -14.88 9.28
CA VAL A 6 -8.93 -15.08 9.32
C VAL A 6 -9.13 -16.57 9.63
N ASP A 7 -9.83 -16.87 10.72
CA ASP A 7 -10.20 -18.24 11.11
C ASP A 7 -11.33 -18.72 10.19
N THR A 8 -11.07 -19.78 9.42
CA THR A 8 -12.10 -20.46 8.62
C THR A 8 -11.98 -21.94 8.92
N GLY A 9 -12.77 -22.41 9.88
CA GLY A 9 -12.94 -23.83 10.14
C GLY A 9 -13.48 -24.56 8.91
N ASN A 10 -12.70 -25.52 8.40
CA ASN A 10 -13.21 -26.74 7.77
C ASN A 10 -12.08 -27.75 7.55
N HIS A 11 -12.35 -29.00 7.94
CA HIS A 11 -11.59 -30.20 7.63
C HIS A 11 -11.37 -30.35 6.12
N TYR A 12 -10.19 -30.77 5.64
CA TYR A 12 -10.02 -31.74 4.53
C TYR A 12 -8.53 -32.13 4.30
N VAL A 13 -8.33 -33.45 4.32
CA VAL A 13 -7.32 -34.36 3.74
C VAL A 13 -6.06 -33.77 3.04
N GLN A 14 -4.89 -34.26 3.45
CA GLN A 14 -3.57 -33.98 2.84
C GLN A 14 -3.34 -34.76 1.53
N PRO A 15 -2.76 -34.14 0.49
CA PRO A 15 -2.03 -34.86 -0.55
C PRO A 15 -0.52 -34.77 -0.30
N THR A 16 0.09 -35.94 -0.15
CA THR A 16 1.54 -36.17 -0.09
C THR A 16 2.15 -35.93 -1.47
N ILE A 17 3.14 -35.03 -1.61
CA ILE A 17 3.97 -34.95 -2.83
C ILE A 17 5.45 -34.87 -2.44
N LYS A 18 6.20 -35.83 -3.02
CA LYS A 18 7.61 -36.14 -2.80
C LYS A 18 8.53 -34.97 -3.19
N SER A 19 9.55 -34.74 -2.36
CA SER A 19 10.70 -33.89 -2.65
C SER A 19 11.55 -34.49 -3.77
N ASN A 20 12.05 -33.64 -4.68
CA ASN A 20 13.12 -33.98 -5.61
C ASN A 20 14.31 -33.05 -5.32
N PRO A 21 15.48 -33.57 -4.92
CA PRO A 21 16.62 -32.73 -4.57
C PRO A 21 17.46 -32.43 -5.81
N GLY A 22 17.91 -31.18 -5.94
CA GLY A 22 19.04 -30.82 -6.80
C GLY A 22 18.70 -29.97 -8.02
N LYS A 23 18.93 -28.66 -7.88
CA LYS A 23 19.66 -27.84 -8.86
C LYS A 23 19.99 -26.49 -8.23
N VAL A 24 21.26 -26.31 -7.90
CA VAL A 24 21.85 -25.04 -7.45
C VAL A 24 21.98 -24.14 -8.68
N TYR A 25 21.33 -22.97 -8.66
CA TYR A 25 21.49 -21.94 -9.68
C TYR A 25 22.66 -21.02 -9.28
N GLN A 26 23.67 -20.93 -10.14
CA GLN A 26 24.71 -19.90 -10.06
C GLN A 26 24.44 -18.81 -11.11
N PRO A 27 24.44 -17.51 -10.74
CA PRO A 27 24.21 -16.44 -11.71
C PRO A 27 25.40 -16.28 -12.66
N ARG A 28 25.11 -16.05 -13.95
CA ARG A 28 26.09 -15.56 -14.92
C ARG A 28 26.13 -14.03 -14.86
N GLU A 29 27.33 -13.47 -14.72
CA GLU A 29 27.60 -12.05 -14.88
C GLU A 29 27.53 -11.66 -16.35
N ASN A 30 26.97 -10.49 -16.65
CA ASN A 30 27.20 -9.79 -17.90
C ASN A 30 27.17 -8.25 -17.68
N PRO A 31 27.89 -7.48 -18.51
CA PRO A 31 28.57 -6.25 -18.10
C PRO A 31 27.70 -5.00 -18.21
N LEU A 32 28.20 -3.97 -17.54
CA LEU A 32 27.70 -2.59 -17.45
C LEU A 32 27.39 -1.97 -18.82
N ASP A 33 26.23 -1.33 -18.92
CA ASP A 33 25.92 -0.36 -19.97
C ASP A 33 25.83 1.03 -19.32
N GLU A 34 26.73 1.92 -19.72
CA GLU A 34 26.89 3.29 -19.23
C GLU A 34 25.91 4.21 -19.98
N GLY A 35 25.20 5.09 -19.25
CA GLY A 35 24.59 6.28 -19.88
C GLY A 35 23.06 6.46 -19.84
N ALA A 36 22.35 6.09 -18.78
CA ALA A 36 20.96 6.53 -18.57
C ALA A 36 20.84 7.51 -17.39
N GLU A 37 20.67 8.79 -17.68
CA GLU A 37 20.27 9.80 -16.68
C GLU A 37 18.92 9.42 -16.08
N VAL A 38 18.87 9.33 -14.74
CA VAL A 38 17.67 8.95 -13.98
C VAL A 38 16.80 10.20 -13.75
N PRO A 39 15.55 10.26 -14.25
CA PRO A 39 14.65 11.33 -13.88
C PRO A 39 14.33 11.22 -12.40
N ARG A 40 14.54 12.30 -11.62
CA ARG A 40 14.07 12.38 -10.23
C ARG A 40 12.55 12.44 -10.24
N VAL A 41 11.91 11.31 -9.99
CA VAL A 41 10.45 11.21 -9.86
C VAL A 41 10.07 11.49 -8.40
N PHE A 42 9.33 12.58 -8.17
CA PHE A 42 8.76 12.90 -6.86
C PHE A 42 7.74 11.84 -6.43
N GLU A 43 7.91 11.33 -5.21
CA GLU A 43 7.07 10.29 -4.63
C GLU A 43 5.70 10.85 -4.21
N LYS A 44 4.67 10.56 -5.00
CA LYS A 44 3.31 10.53 -4.46
C LYS A 44 3.28 9.46 -3.36
N PRO A 45 2.77 9.75 -2.15
CA PRO A 45 2.70 8.74 -1.10
C PRO A 45 1.91 7.54 -1.62
N PRO A 46 2.42 6.31 -1.44
CA PRO A 46 1.74 5.14 -1.94
C PRO A 46 0.45 4.92 -1.17
N GLU A 47 -0.68 5.08 -1.84
CA GLU A 47 -1.93 4.43 -1.43
C GLU A 47 -1.72 2.91 -1.55
N CYS A 48 -1.32 2.28 -0.45
CA CYS A 48 -1.25 0.83 -0.39
C CYS A 48 -2.56 0.28 0.18
N ASN A 49 -3.37 -0.30 -0.71
CA ASN A 49 -4.57 -1.06 -0.37
C ASN A 49 -4.30 -2.52 -0.71
N ILE A 50 -3.97 -3.35 0.29
CA ILE A 50 -3.74 -4.78 0.07
C ILE A 50 -4.59 -5.57 1.05
N GLY A 51 -5.45 -6.40 0.47
CA GLY A 51 -6.17 -7.43 1.20
C GLY A 51 -5.18 -8.52 1.59
N THR A 52 -5.06 -8.75 2.89
CA THR A 52 -4.27 -9.85 3.44
C THR A 52 -5.22 -10.99 3.79
N ALA A 53 -5.26 -12.01 2.93
CA ALA A 53 -5.71 -13.34 3.32
C ALA A 53 -4.44 -14.18 3.49
N GLY A 54 -4.13 -14.56 4.73
CA GLY A 54 -2.99 -15.41 5.00
C GLY A 54 -3.14 -16.15 6.32
N HIS A 55 -3.10 -17.49 6.24
CA HIS A 55 -2.70 -18.35 7.35
C HIS A 55 -1.36 -17.85 7.92
N VAL A 56 -1.15 -17.88 9.25
CA VAL A 56 0.13 -17.47 9.85
C VAL A 56 1.19 -18.53 9.51
N ASP A 57 1.75 -18.46 8.31
CA ASP A 57 2.86 -19.30 7.89
C ASP A 57 4.14 -18.48 7.79
N HIS A 58 5.25 -19.19 7.98
CA HIS A 58 6.61 -18.68 7.92
C HIS A 58 6.82 -17.80 6.68
N GLY A 59 6.98 -16.49 6.89
CA GLY A 59 7.34 -15.56 5.83
C GLY A 59 6.17 -15.03 4.99
N LYS A 60 4.96 -14.90 5.54
CA LYS A 60 3.88 -14.07 4.97
C LYS A 60 3.73 -12.79 5.78
N CYS A 61 4.50 -11.74 5.45
CA CYS A 61 4.60 -10.51 6.25
C CYS A 61 4.75 -9.27 5.37
N LEU A 62 4.26 -8.14 5.90
CA LEU A 62 4.46 -6.78 5.36
C LEU A 62 5.59 -6.07 6.12
N ALA A 63 6.35 -5.20 5.44
CA ALA A 63 7.31 -4.32 6.12
C ALA A 63 6.61 -3.38 7.10
N LEU A 64 7.35 -2.87 8.10
CA LEU A 64 6.77 -2.00 9.14
C LEU A 64 6.34 -0.63 8.63
N GLU A 65 6.91 -0.20 7.51
CA GLU A 65 6.63 1.05 6.82
C GLU A 65 5.35 0.99 5.99
N GLU A 66 4.78 -0.20 5.78
CA GLU A 66 3.59 -0.36 4.95
C GLU A 66 2.33 0.15 5.64
N PHE A 67 1.49 0.82 4.86
CA PHE A 67 0.20 1.35 5.29
C PHE A 67 -0.88 0.27 5.25
N ILE A 68 -1.74 0.27 6.27
CA ILE A 68 -2.84 -0.66 6.46
C ILE A 68 -4.09 0.15 6.78
N ILE A 69 -5.19 -0.14 6.08
CA ILE A 69 -6.49 0.47 6.35
C ILE A 69 -7.18 -0.30 7.47
N THR A 70 -7.56 0.43 8.51
CA THR A 70 -8.26 -0.10 9.68
C THR A 70 -9.49 0.74 10.02
N ASN A 71 -10.34 0.26 10.92
CA ASN A 71 -11.39 1.09 11.53
C ASN A 71 -10.86 2.28 12.35
N ARG A 72 -9.59 2.26 12.73
CA ARG A 72 -8.91 3.37 13.43
C ARG A 72 -8.21 4.34 12.48
N GLY A 73 -8.43 4.20 11.16
CA GLY A 73 -7.79 5.00 10.13
C GLY A 73 -6.67 4.24 9.41
N VAL A 74 -5.79 4.98 8.73
CA VAL A 74 -4.62 4.41 8.05
C VAL A 74 -3.47 4.35 9.04
N LEU A 75 -2.98 3.14 9.32
CA LEU A 75 -1.90 2.89 10.28
C LEU A 75 -0.73 2.22 9.56
N THR A 76 0.50 2.51 9.98
CA THR A 76 1.66 1.74 9.55
C THR A 76 1.88 0.53 10.45
N GLY A 77 2.74 -0.38 10.03
CA GLY A 77 3.17 -1.46 10.92
C GLY A 77 3.94 -0.98 12.16
N LYS A 78 4.56 0.21 12.12
CA LYS A 78 5.13 0.85 13.31
C LYS A 78 4.05 1.31 14.28
N ASP A 79 2.95 1.86 13.78
CA ASP A 79 1.83 2.32 14.61
C ASP A 79 1.12 1.13 15.27
N LEU A 80 0.87 0.08 14.49
CA LEU A 80 0.33 -1.19 15.00
C LEU A 80 1.23 -1.82 16.08
N ARG A 81 2.56 -1.75 15.91
CA ARG A 81 3.50 -2.20 16.96
C ARG A 81 3.36 -1.39 18.25
N LYS A 82 3.19 -0.07 18.16
CA LYS A 82 2.98 0.78 19.35
C LYS A 82 1.67 0.42 20.06
N LEU A 83 0.59 0.19 19.31
CA LEU A 83 -0.71 -0.19 19.88
C LEU A 83 -0.65 -1.44 20.77
N VAL A 84 0.21 -2.40 20.44
CA VAL A 84 0.32 -3.67 21.19
C VAL A 84 1.39 -3.66 22.28
N GLN A 85 2.19 -2.58 22.40
CA GLN A 85 3.20 -2.49 23.48
C GLN A 85 2.56 -2.45 24.86
N GLU A 86 1.33 -1.96 24.96
CA GLU A 86 0.57 -1.80 26.21
C GLU A 86 -0.45 -2.92 26.44
N VAL A 87 -0.47 -3.94 25.57
CA VAL A 87 -1.44 -5.04 25.62
C VAL A 87 -0.81 -6.27 26.25
N GLU A 88 -1.40 -6.77 27.34
CA GLU A 88 -0.94 -7.99 28.04
C GLU A 88 -1.18 -9.28 27.24
N CYS A 89 -2.23 -9.30 26.40
CA CYS A 89 -2.62 -10.48 25.65
C CYS A 89 -1.67 -10.74 24.47
N ARG A 90 -0.66 -11.58 24.70
CA ARG A 90 0.29 -12.07 23.70
C ARG A 90 0.37 -13.59 23.72
N THR A 91 0.31 -14.21 22.55
CA THR A 91 0.62 -15.63 22.36
C THR A 91 1.87 -15.72 21.50
N SER A 92 2.85 -16.53 21.88
CA SER A 92 3.97 -16.83 21.00
C SER A 92 3.53 -17.82 19.93
N PHE A 93 3.86 -17.54 18.68
CA PHE A 93 3.51 -18.40 17.56
C PHE A 93 4.60 -18.35 16.49
N ASN A 94 5.20 -19.51 16.15
CA ASN A 94 6.23 -19.64 15.11
C ASN A 94 7.39 -18.62 15.21
N GLY A 95 7.86 -18.31 16.42
CA GLY A 95 8.95 -17.36 16.65
C GLY A 95 8.53 -15.88 16.54
N GLY A 96 7.24 -15.60 16.42
CA GLY A 96 6.65 -14.27 16.51
C GLY A 96 5.67 -14.16 17.69
N LEU A 97 5.13 -12.95 17.86
CA LEU A 97 4.16 -12.59 18.87
C LEU A 97 2.83 -12.28 18.21
N LEU A 98 1.77 -12.95 18.63
CA LEU A 98 0.40 -12.73 18.19
C LEU A 98 -0.36 -11.95 19.26
N TYR A 99 -1.00 -10.86 18.86
CA TYR A 99 -1.82 -10.01 19.70
C TYR A 99 -3.24 -9.99 19.16
N ASP A 100 -4.21 -10.38 19.98
CA ASP A 100 -5.61 -10.28 19.64
C ASP A 100 -6.17 -8.94 20.14
N LEU A 101 -6.45 -8.04 19.20
CA LEU A 101 -7.13 -6.77 19.46
C LEU A 101 -8.57 -6.91 19.00
N ARG A 102 -9.46 -7.27 19.93
CA ARG A 102 -10.88 -7.55 19.65
C ARG A 102 -11.62 -6.43 18.92
N ASP A 103 -11.13 -5.20 19.02
CA ASP A 103 -11.74 -4.01 18.41
C ASP A 103 -10.97 -3.48 17.18
N LEU A 104 -9.94 -4.19 16.71
CA LEU A 104 -9.24 -3.87 15.48
C LEU A 104 -9.90 -4.61 14.30
N THR A 105 -10.34 -3.84 13.31
CA THR A 105 -10.86 -4.40 12.05
C THR A 105 -10.14 -3.84 10.85
N VAL A 106 -9.98 -4.68 9.83
CA VAL A 106 -9.38 -4.34 8.54
C VAL A 106 -10.40 -4.55 7.41
N ILE A 107 -10.15 -3.92 6.27
CA ILE A 107 -10.95 -4.15 5.07
C ILE A 107 -10.39 -5.35 4.31
N THR A 108 -11.23 -6.36 4.12
CA THR A 108 -10.94 -7.54 3.31
C THR A 108 -11.96 -7.67 2.18
N PHE A 109 -11.82 -8.70 1.35
CA PHE A 109 -12.83 -9.08 0.36
C PHE A 109 -13.37 -10.49 0.65
N SER A 110 -14.65 -10.72 0.37
CA SER A 110 -15.27 -12.05 0.38
C SER A 110 -14.99 -12.82 -0.91
N GLU A 111 -15.38 -14.10 -0.95
CA GLU A 111 -15.21 -14.98 -2.11
C GLU A 111 -15.88 -14.42 -3.38
N ASP A 112 -16.96 -13.65 -3.23
CA ASP A 112 -17.64 -12.91 -4.30
C ASP A 112 -16.97 -11.56 -4.66
N MET A 113 -15.73 -11.34 -4.20
CA MET A 113 -14.93 -10.12 -4.45
C MET A 113 -15.55 -8.81 -3.92
N ARG A 114 -16.46 -8.89 -2.94
CA ARG A 114 -17.03 -7.71 -2.27
C ARG A 114 -16.23 -7.33 -1.03
N LEU A 115 -16.07 -6.04 -0.80
CA LEU A 115 -15.36 -5.54 0.38
C LEU A 115 -16.21 -5.73 1.64
N LYS A 116 -15.59 -6.19 2.73
CA LYS A 116 -16.20 -6.27 4.06
C LYS A 116 -15.17 -5.98 5.15
N PRO A 117 -15.58 -5.41 6.29
CA PRO A 117 -14.72 -5.38 7.47
C PRO A 117 -14.54 -6.79 8.05
N SER A 118 -13.39 -7.05 8.67
CA SER A 118 -13.10 -8.30 9.38
C SER A 118 -12.19 -8.03 10.57
N ASN A 119 -12.38 -8.77 11.66
CA ASN A 119 -11.53 -8.68 12.85
C ASN A 119 -10.10 -9.08 12.49
N ALA A 120 -9.14 -8.38 13.07
CA ALA A 120 -7.73 -8.56 12.77
C ALA A 120 -6.91 -8.77 14.04
N ALA A 121 -6.13 -9.85 14.07
CA ALA A 121 -5.04 -10.00 15.01
C ALA A 121 -3.75 -9.42 14.44
N ILE A 122 -2.86 -8.94 15.31
CA ILE A 122 -1.54 -8.44 14.95
C ILE A 122 -0.52 -9.53 15.24
N TYR A 123 0.05 -10.11 14.18
CA TYR A 123 1.26 -10.91 14.30
C TYR A 123 2.50 -10.02 14.18
N LEU A 124 3.55 -10.21 14.99
CA LEU A 124 4.83 -9.52 14.90
C LEU A 124 5.97 -10.53 15.00
N GLN A 125 6.77 -10.65 13.95
CA GLN A 125 7.94 -11.52 13.93
C GLN A 125 9.21 -10.70 13.67
N PRO A 126 10.37 -11.04 14.25
CA PRO A 126 11.66 -10.61 13.71
C PRO A 126 11.93 -11.31 12.37
N TYR A 127 12.46 -10.60 11.37
CA TYR A 127 12.80 -11.18 10.08
C TYR A 127 14.18 -10.74 9.65
N LYS A 128 14.96 -11.70 9.17
CA LYS A 128 16.26 -11.48 8.56
C LYS A 128 16.23 -12.17 7.21
N GLY A 129 16.14 -11.37 6.15
CA GLY A 129 16.01 -11.87 4.79
C GLY A 129 15.69 -10.75 3.82
N VAL A 130 15.63 -11.11 2.54
CA VAL A 130 15.26 -10.17 1.48
C VAL A 130 13.76 -9.88 1.53
N MET A 131 13.40 -8.64 1.26
CA MET A 131 12.02 -8.21 1.07
C MET A 131 11.82 -7.78 -0.39
N ILE A 132 10.63 -7.98 -0.92
CA ILE A 132 10.27 -7.64 -2.29
C ILE A 132 9.40 -6.38 -2.27
N LYS A 133 9.91 -5.31 -2.91
CA LYS A 133 9.14 -4.09 -3.15
C LYS A 133 8.45 -4.19 -4.51
N VAL A 134 7.14 -4.36 -4.48
CA VAL A 134 6.29 -4.38 -5.67
C VAL A 134 5.84 -2.95 -5.97
N ARG A 135 6.03 -2.49 -7.21
CA ARG A 135 5.56 -1.17 -7.66
C ARG A 135 4.64 -1.35 -8.86
N THR A 136 3.44 -0.80 -8.76
CA THR A 136 2.46 -0.79 -9.87
C THR A 136 2.75 0.36 -10.83
N LYS A 137 2.27 0.25 -12.08
CA LYS A 137 2.33 1.35 -13.08
C LYS A 137 1.72 2.67 -12.57
N LYS A 138 0.73 2.60 -11.67
CA LYS A 138 0.07 3.78 -11.08
C LYS A 138 0.79 4.31 -9.82
N GLY A 139 2.02 3.87 -9.54
CA GLY A 139 2.84 4.38 -8.44
C GLY A 139 2.57 3.75 -7.07
N ARG A 140 1.55 2.89 -6.92
CA ARG A 140 1.31 2.17 -5.65
C ARG A 140 2.47 1.22 -5.38
N THR A 141 2.91 1.16 -4.12
CA THR A 141 3.97 0.26 -3.68
C THR A 141 3.55 -0.57 -2.49
N VAL A 142 4.09 -1.78 -2.40
CA VAL A 142 4.10 -2.58 -1.18
C VAL A 142 5.42 -3.30 -1.04
N THR A 143 5.92 -3.43 0.17
CA THR A 143 7.09 -4.21 0.55
C THR A 143 6.66 -5.41 1.39
N VAL A 144 6.87 -6.61 0.85
CA VAL A 144 6.44 -7.88 1.43
C VAL A 144 7.57 -8.90 1.48
N THR A 145 7.42 -9.93 2.30
CA THR A 145 8.29 -11.10 2.24
C THR A 145 8.10 -11.89 0.93
N PRO A 146 9.10 -12.66 0.48
CA PRO A 146 9.04 -13.40 -0.79
C PRO A 146 7.85 -14.36 -0.92
N ASN A 147 7.41 -14.96 0.18
CA ASN A 147 6.30 -15.93 0.19
C ASN A 147 4.94 -15.27 0.45
N HIS A 148 4.87 -13.94 0.59
CA HIS A 148 3.60 -13.25 0.81
C HIS A 148 2.71 -13.38 -0.43
N PRO A 149 1.49 -13.93 -0.31
CA PRO A 149 0.59 -14.07 -1.43
C PRO A 149 -0.05 -12.73 -1.79
N LEU A 150 -0.06 -12.40 -3.08
CA LEU A 150 -0.76 -11.27 -3.64
C LEU A 150 -1.76 -11.78 -4.68
N MET A 151 -2.94 -11.18 -4.71
CA MET A 151 -3.97 -11.57 -5.67
C MET A 151 -3.66 -10.96 -7.04
N VAL A 152 -3.48 -11.82 -8.04
CA VAL A 152 -3.17 -11.46 -9.42
C VAL A 152 -4.31 -11.88 -10.34
N PHE A 153 -4.70 -10.99 -11.25
CA PHE A 153 -5.58 -11.30 -12.37
C PHE A 153 -4.75 -11.67 -13.60
N ARG A 154 -4.85 -12.94 -14.04
CA ARG A 154 -4.27 -13.43 -15.29
C ARG A 154 -5.41 -13.95 -16.18
N GLY A 155 -5.67 -13.28 -17.30
CA GLY A 155 -6.88 -13.53 -18.08
C GLY A 155 -8.14 -13.18 -17.27
N ASN A 156 -9.06 -14.13 -17.15
CA ASN A 156 -10.33 -13.97 -16.42
C ASN A 156 -10.30 -14.58 -15.00
N GLU A 157 -9.15 -15.07 -14.54
CA GLU A 157 -9.03 -15.73 -13.24
C GLU A 157 -8.22 -14.91 -12.25
N ALA A 158 -8.71 -14.87 -11.00
CA ALA A 158 -8.00 -14.33 -9.86
C ALA A 158 -7.22 -15.46 -9.16
N LYS A 159 -5.91 -15.29 -8.98
CA LYS A 159 -5.03 -16.29 -8.35
C LYS A 159 -4.15 -15.64 -7.29
N TRP A 160 -3.98 -16.33 -6.17
CA TRP A 160 -2.95 -15.99 -5.20
C TRP A 160 -1.58 -16.41 -5.73
N VAL A 161 -0.67 -15.44 -5.84
CA VAL A 161 0.70 -15.66 -6.32
C VAL A 161 1.66 -15.10 -5.28
N SER A 162 2.69 -15.86 -4.92
CA SER A 162 3.74 -15.37 -4.01
C SER A 162 4.48 -14.18 -4.62
N ALA A 163 4.92 -13.24 -3.78
CA ALA A 163 5.60 -12.04 -4.23
C ALA A 163 6.83 -12.32 -5.12
N HIS A 164 7.59 -13.39 -4.84
CA HIS A 164 8.75 -13.79 -5.65
C HIS A 164 8.39 -14.37 -7.03
N SER A 165 7.14 -14.80 -7.21
CA SER A 165 6.62 -15.36 -8.46
C SER A 165 5.87 -14.33 -9.32
N LEU A 166 5.81 -13.07 -8.87
CA LEU A 166 5.27 -11.98 -9.66
C LEU A 166 6.13 -11.69 -10.88
N LYS A 167 5.48 -11.37 -11.99
CA LYS A 167 6.13 -10.96 -13.24
C LYS A 167 5.77 -9.51 -13.56
N VAL A 168 6.69 -8.78 -14.18
CA VAL A 168 6.39 -7.46 -14.72
C VAL A 168 5.23 -7.59 -15.71
N GLY A 169 4.20 -6.76 -15.53
CA GLY A 169 2.97 -6.81 -16.31
C GLY A 169 1.80 -7.55 -15.63
N ASP A 170 2.04 -8.28 -14.53
CA ASP A 170 0.95 -8.87 -13.73
C ASP A 170 -0.01 -7.78 -13.23
N ARG A 171 -1.32 -8.08 -13.30
CA ARG A 171 -2.38 -7.17 -12.85
C ARG A 171 -2.77 -7.51 -11.42
N LEU A 172 -2.37 -6.68 -10.46
CA LEU A 172 -2.71 -6.88 -9.05
C LEU A 172 -4.15 -6.45 -8.75
N ALA A 173 -4.81 -7.19 -7.86
CA ALA A 173 -6.07 -6.77 -7.27
C ALA A 173 -5.83 -5.54 -6.37
N ILE A 174 -6.60 -4.48 -6.61
CA ILE A 174 -6.50 -3.22 -5.87
C ILE A 174 -7.92 -2.75 -5.57
N ILE A 175 -8.13 -2.24 -4.36
CA ILE A 175 -9.39 -1.60 -3.97
C ILE A 175 -9.60 -0.34 -4.83
N ARG A 176 -10.65 -0.34 -5.66
CA ARG A 176 -10.99 0.78 -6.55
C ARG A 176 -11.72 1.91 -5.83
N LYS A 177 -12.60 1.56 -4.89
CA LYS A 177 -13.40 2.50 -4.10
C LYS A 177 -13.52 1.95 -2.68
N LEU A 178 -13.23 2.79 -1.71
CA LEU A 178 -13.54 2.55 -0.31
C LEU A 178 -14.62 3.55 0.11
N ARG A 179 -15.69 3.06 0.74
CA ARG A 179 -16.65 3.97 1.39
C ARG A 179 -16.01 4.42 2.70
N ALA A 180 -15.63 5.69 2.78
CA ALA A 180 -15.27 6.27 4.06
C ALA A 180 -16.53 6.31 4.94
N PRO A 181 -16.41 6.15 6.27
CA PRO A 181 -17.51 6.46 7.18
C PRO A 181 -18.01 7.88 6.89
N GLU A 182 -19.32 8.09 7.01
CA GLU A 182 -19.95 9.41 6.91
C GLU A 182 -19.59 10.26 8.14
N VAL A 183 -18.30 10.57 8.27
CA VAL A 183 -17.86 11.66 9.14
C VAL A 183 -18.22 12.94 8.42
N PRO A 184 -18.82 13.94 9.11
CA PRO A 184 -18.95 15.28 8.55
C PRO A 184 -17.57 15.68 8.04
N PHE A 185 -17.47 15.93 6.74
CA PHE A 185 -16.23 16.40 6.14
C PHE A 185 -15.84 17.68 6.88
N LYS A 186 -14.90 17.57 7.83
CA LYS A 186 -14.26 18.76 8.37
C LYS A 186 -13.45 19.32 7.21
N PRO A 187 -13.71 20.55 6.75
CA PRO A 187 -12.92 21.15 5.71
C PRO A 187 -11.45 21.01 6.07
N PHE A 188 -10.64 20.65 5.06
CA PHE A 188 -9.20 20.50 5.17
C PHE A 188 -8.66 21.57 6.12
N ASN A 189 -8.21 21.17 7.31
CA ASN A 189 -7.88 22.14 8.34
C ASN A 189 -6.79 23.07 7.77
N ASP A 190 -6.98 24.38 7.89
CA ASP A 190 -6.02 25.39 7.41
C ASP A 190 -4.60 25.08 7.91
N LEU A 191 -4.47 24.40 9.06
CA LEU A 191 -3.20 23.92 9.59
C LEU A 191 -2.49 22.94 8.64
N ALA A 192 -3.19 21.94 8.08
CA ALA A 192 -2.60 20.98 7.15
C ALA A 192 -2.17 21.66 5.84
N LEU A 193 -2.98 22.60 5.34
CA LEU A 193 -2.63 23.37 4.15
C LEU A 193 -1.42 24.28 4.43
N ARG A 194 -1.33 24.88 5.61
CA ARG A 194 -0.17 25.68 6.04
C ARG A 194 1.10 24.84 6.08
N GLU A 195 1.05 23.65 6.67
CA GLU A 195 2.21 22.74 6.70
C GLU A 195 2.65 22.32 5.29
N LEU A 196 1.72 21.96 4.42
CA LEU A 196 2.04 21.61 3.04
C LEU A 196 2.66 22.80 2.29
N LYS A 197 2.11 24.01 2.47
CA LYS A 197 2.63 25.25 1.85
C LYS A 197 4.06 25.60 2.26
N LYS A 198 4.61 25.02 3.33
CA LYS A 198 6.03 25.20 3.70
C LYS A 198 6.98 24.58 2.68
N ASN A 199 6.59 23.44 2.11
CA ASN A 199 7.47 22.63 1.25
C ASN A 199 6.95 22.44 -0.17
N TYR A 200 5.66 22.75 -0.41
CA TYR A 200 5.00 22.52 -1.67
C TYR A 200 4.22 23.75 -2.11
N ILE A 201 4.17 23.99 -3.43
CA ILE A 201 3.21 24.92 -4.01
C ILE A 201 1.85 24.21 -4.02
N CYS A 202 0.95 24.63 -3.13
CA CYS A 202 -0.38 24.05 -3.03
C CYS A 202 -1.38 24.87 -3.84
N LEU A 203 -1.99 24.22 -4.83
CA LEU A 203 -3.12 24.78 -5.56
C LEU A 203 -4.44 24.31 -4.95
N THR A 204 -5.20 25.24 -4.38
CA THR A 204 -6.54 24.94 -3.85
C THR A 204 -7.64 25.20 -4.88
N ARG A 205 -8.86 24.72 -4.59
CA ARG A 205 -10.05 25.09 -5.38
C ARG A 205 -10.27 26.61 -5.40
N ARG A 206 -9.92 27.31 -4.32
CA ARG A 206 -10.02 28.78 -4.25
C ARG A 206 -9.03 29.43 -5.22
N ASP A 207 -7.78 28.99 -5.21
CA ASP A 207 -6.75 29.46 -6.16
C ASP A 207 -7.19 29.25 -7.62
N TYR A 208 -7.77 28.09 -7.94
CA TYR A 208 -8.30 27.81 -9.28
C TYR A 208 -9.41 28.80 -9.68
N LEU A 209 -10.35 29.11 -8.78
CA LEU A 209 -11.45 30.03 -9.08
C LEU A 209 -10.94 31.47 -9.25
N GLU A 210 -10.00 31.90 -8.41
CA GLU A 210 -9.36 33.22 -8.51
C GLU A 210 -8.59 33.35 -9.84
N LEU A 211 -7.80 32.33 -10.21
CA LEU A 211 -7.10 32.30 -11.51
C LEU A 211 -8.07 32.30 -12.68
N LYS A 212 -9.13 31.49 -12.63
CA LYS A 212 -10.15 31.43 -13.69
C LYS A 212 -10.81 32.78 -13.90
N LEU A 213 -11.09 33.52 -12.83
CA LEU A 213 -11.63 34.88 -12.90
C LEU A 213 -10.59 35.87 -13.47
N LYS A 214 -9.39 35.89 -12.89
CA LYS A 214 -8.30 36.80 -13.25
C LYS A 214 -7.86 36.65 -14.72
N THR A 215 -7.94 35.43 -15.25
CA THR A 215 -7.54 35.10 -16.63
C THR A 215 -8.68 35.13 -17.64
N GLY A 216 -9.90 35.48 -17.24
CA GLY A 216 -11.08 35.45 -18.11
C GLY A 216 -11.32 34.05 -18.69
N CYS A 217 -11.40 33.04 -17.82
CA CYS A 217 -11.47 31.62 -18.16
C CYS A 217 -10.24 31.10 -18.92
N PHE A 218 -9.03 31.43 -18.47
CA PHE A 218 -7.75 30.98 -19.05
C PHE A 218 -7.52 31.44 -20.49
N ARG A 219 -8.06 32.61 -20.85
CA ARG A 219 -7.94 33.19 -22.20
C ARG A 219 -6.97 34.37 -22.26
N LYS A 220 -6.73 35.03 -21.13
CA LYS A 220 -5.86 36.21 -21.02
C LYS A 220 -4.96 36.05 -19.79
N PHE A 221 -3.67 36.32 -19.95
CA PHE A 221 -2.68 36.16 -18.87
C PHE A 221 -1.94 37.45 -18.53
N SER A 222 -2.31 38.56 -19.18
CA SER A 222 -1.67 39.87 -18.98
C SER A 222 -1.82 40.43 -17.56
N SER A 223 -2.79 39.94 -16.80
CA SER A 223 -3.04 40.31 -15.41
C SER A 223 -2.29 39.42 -14.42
N CYS A 224 -1.69 38.30 -14.85
CA CYS A 224 -1.06 37.31 -13.98
C CYS A 224 0.33 37.74 -13.52
N ASP A 225 0.63 37.47 -12.25
CA ASP A 225 1.98 37.61 -11.70
C ASP A 225 2.75 36.27 -11.74
N LEU A 226 4.01 36.29 -11.28
CA LEU A 226 4.86 35.10 -11.27
C LEU A 226 4.27 33.94 -10.47
N GLU A 227 3.55 34.23 -9.39
CA GLU A 227 2.96 33.20 -8.53
C GLU A 227 1.75 32.56 -9.20
N ASP A 228 0.94 33.35 -9.92
CA ASP A 228 -0.12 32.85 -10.79
C ASP A 228 0.42 31.93 -11.88
N PHE A 229 1.54 32.28 -12.52
CA PHE A 229 2.16 31.44 -13.55
C PHE A 229 2.65 30.10 -13.00
N LYS A 230 3.26 30.06 -11.80
CA LYS A 230 3.62 28.79 -11.15
C LYS A 230 2.39 27.91 -10.91
N LYS A 231 1.29 28.50 -10.45
CA LYS A 231 0.02 27.79 -10.24
C LYS A 231 -0.59 27.28 -11.55
N LEU A 232 -0.51 28.06 -12.62
CA LEU A 232 -0.95 27.66 -13.96
C LEU A 232 -0.12 26.51 -14.53
N LEU A 233 1.21 26.52 -14.33
CA LEU A 233 2.08 25.40 -14.73
C LEU A 233 1.65 24.10 -14.05
N ILE A 234 1.34 24.14 -12.75
CA ILE A 234 0.84 23.00 -12.00
C ILE A 234 -0.52 22.52 -12.55
N LEU A 235 -1.44 23.45 -12.85
CA LEU A 235 -2.76 23.12 -13.43
C LEU A 235 -2.65 22.37 -14.76
N HIS A 236 -1.67 22.72 -15.58
CA HIS A 236 -1.47 22.16 -16.91
C HIS A 236 -0.46 20.99 -16.93
N ASN A 237 0.04 20.53 -15.78
CA ASN A 237 1.10 19.52 -15.67
C ASN A 237 2.35 19.86 -16.49
N LEU A 238 2.75 21.13 -16.53
CA LEU A 238 3.90 21.63 -17.30
C LEU A 238 5.17 21.81 -16.44
N SER A 239 5.20 21.18 -15.27
CA SER A 239 6.26 21.29 -14.24
C SER A 239 7.12 20.03 -14.15
#